data_AF-A0AA37TDM7-F1
#
_entry.id   AF-A0AA37TDM7-F1
#
_cell.length_a   1.000
_cell.length_b   1.000
_cell.length_c   1.000
_cell.angle_alpha   90.00
_cell.angle_beta   90.00
_cell.angle_gamma   90.00
#
_symmetry.space_group_name_H-M   'P 1'
#
loop_
_entity.id
_entity.type
_entity.pdbx_description
1 polymer ?
#
loop_
_entity_poly.entity_id
_entity_poly.type
_entity_poly.pdbx_seq_one_letter_code
_entity_poly.pdbx_strand_id
1 'polypeptide(L)'
;MHPRATSAGEIDTLLFGSLDASAATFLTLGAKAAWGARDQDGFVALASLGGGHRDERGSTAARQRYTASAALVVGYQWFFDWGVVAAYAGPEGVREMVLDGRGLSALEPHLGLRLQGEIWARPTTATLVQASAVAGSAHDSVWARLAWGCRLWDTYLGPEVAAYADGTGYRKWNLGLHGTDFALGRYSFRVSAGL
;
A
#
# COMPACT_ATOMS: atom_id res chain seq x y z
N MET A 1 -13.02 29.82 -35.29
CA MET A 1 -13.91 29.54 -34.14
C MET A 1 -14.46 28.13 -34.35
N HIS A 2 -13.78 27.12 -33.80
CA HIS A 2 -14.21 25.73 -33.83
C HIS A 2 -14.62 25.35 -32.40
N PRO A 3 -15.81 24.77 -32.19
CA PRO A 3 -16.19 24.31 -30.86
C PRO A 3 -15.33 23.09 -30.50
N ARG A 4 -14.53 23.19 -29.44
CA ARG A 4 -13.95 22.01 -28.79
C ARG A 4 -15.10 21.31 -28.07
N ALA A 5 -15.44 20.12 -28.55
CA ALA A 5 -16.25 19.18 -27.80
C ALA A 5 -15.54 18.92 -26.47
N THR A 6 -16.24 19.20 -25.36
CA THR A 6 -15.92 18.68 -24.04
C THR A 6 -15.96 17.15 -24.14
N SER A 7 -14.79 16.51 -24.27
CA SER A 7 -14.75 15.05 -24.12
C SER A 7 -15.08 14.75 -22.65
N ALA A 8 -16.05 13.86 -22.45
CA ALA A 8 -16.29 13.24 -21.16
C ALA A 8 -14.93 12.73 -20.60
N GLY A 9 -14.70 12.97 -19.31
CA GLY A 9 -13.39 12.92 -18.67
C GLY A 9 -12.59 11.64 -18.97
N GLU A 10 -11.37 11.83 -19.46
CA GLU A 10 -10.38 10.77 -19.63
C GLU A 10 -10.01 10.21 -18.26
N ILE A 11 -10.15 8.90 -18.07
CA ILE A 11 -9.76 8.21 -16.84
C ILE A 11 -8.32 7.74 -17.00
N ASP A 12 -7.40 8.38 -16.28
CA ASP A 12 -6.00 7.94 -16.23
C ASP A 12 -5.83 6.84 -15.18
N THR A 13 -5.24 5.71 -15.59
CA THR A 13 -5.15 4.48 -14.77
C THR A 13 -3.70 4.05 -14.56
N LEU A 14 -3.32 3.84 -13.29
CA LEU A 14 -2.02 3.33 -12.88
C LEU A 14 -2.18 1.98 -12.18
N LEU A 15 -1.38 0.99 -12.58
CA LEU A 15 -1.28 -0.30 -11.87
C LEU A 15 -0.16 -0.23 -10.84
N PHE A 16 -0.39 -0.80 -9.67
CA PHE A 16 0.61 -0.90 -8.62
C PHE A 16 0.69 -2.32 -8.05
N GLY A 17 1.85 -2.65 -7.50
CA GLY A 17 2.07 -3.89 -6.78
C GLY A 17 3.16 -3.72 -5.73
N SER A 18 3.07 -4.50 -4.66
CA SER A 18 4.07 -4.54 -3.59
C SER A 18 4.22 -5.96 -3.07
N LEU A 19 5.45 -6.32 -2.69
CA LEU A 19 5.76 -7.59 -2.03
C LEU A 19 6.56 -7.27 -0.76
N ASP A 20 6.01 -7.63 0.40
CA ASP A 20 6.74 -7.69 1.66
C ASP A 20 7.19 -9.14 1.85
N ALA A 21 8.50 -9.38 1.87
CA ALA A 21 9.10 -10.70 2.02
C ALA A 21 9.99 -10.71 3.27
N SER A 22 9.35 -10.93 4.43
CA SER A 22 10.00 -10.94 5.74
C SER A 22 9.63 -12.23 6.50
N ALA A 23 9.53 -12.19 7.84
CA ALA A 23 8.94 -13.25 8.65
C ALA A 23 7.48 -13.59 8.25
N ALA A 24 6.78 -12.66 7.59
CA ALA A 24 5.55 -12.92 6.87
C ALA A 24 5.72 -12.44 5.43
N THR A 25 5.18 -13.19 4.46
CA THR A 25 5.17 -12.79 3.06
C THR A 25 3.79 -12.27 2.69
N PHE A 26 3.71 -11.09 2.10
CA PHE A 26 2.44 -10.51 1.66
C PHE A 26 2.61 -9.77 0.32
N LEU A 27 1.82 -10.17 -0.68
CA LEU A 27 1.73 -9.53 -1.98
C LEU A 27 0.46 -8.66 -2.01
N THR A 28 0.57 -7.45 -2.53
CA THR A 28 -0.58 -6.60 -2.88
C THR A 28 -0.49 -6.23 -4.35
N LEU A 29 -1.62 -6.25 -5.05
CA LEU A 29 -1.78 -5.77 -6.42
C LEU A 29 -2.98 -4.84 -6.47
N GLY A 30 -2.93 -3.81 -7.30
CA GLY A 30 -4.07 -2.91 -7.44
C GLY A 30 -3.98 -1.95 -8.62
N ALA A 31 -5.04 -1.17 -8.74
CA ALA A 31 -5.19 -0.15 -9.76
C ALA A 31 -5.66 1.16 -9.11
N LYS A 32 -5.13 2.28 -9.60
CA LYS A 32 -5.49 3.64 -9.26
C LYS A 32 -6.11 4.29 -10.49
N ALA A 33 -7.34 4.78 -10.39
CA ALA A 33 -8.02 5.52 -11.44
C ALA A 33 -8.27 6.96 -10.97
N ALA A 34 -7.81 7.94 -11.75
CA ALA A 34 -8.06 9.36 -11.51
C ALA A 34 -9.14 9.87 -12.45
N TRP A 35 -10.04 10.73 -11.95
CA TRP A 35 -10.96 11.47 -12.80
C TRP A 35 -10.24 12.72 -13.34
N GLY A 36 -9.84 12.69 -14.61
CA GLY A 36 -8.97 13.71 -15.21
C GLY A 36 -7.49 13.31 -15.17
N ALA A 37 -6.58 14.28 -15.30
CA ALA A 37 -5.15 13.98 -15.26
C ALA A 37 -4.73 13.54 -13.85
N ARG A 38 -3.85 12.52 -13.77
CA ARG A 38 -3.38 11.99 -12.49
C ARG A 38 -2.44 12.94 -11.73
N ASP A 39 -1.81 13.89 -12.42
CA ASP A 39 -0.82 14.81 -11.86
C ASP A 39 -1.42 16.17 -11.44
N GLN A 40 -2.68 16.17 -11.01
CA GLN A 40 -3.42 17.34 -10.51
C GLN A 40 -4.39 16.95 -9.39
N ASP A 41 -4.89 17.97 -8.69
CA ASP A 41 -5.96 17.83 -7.70
C ASP A 41 -7.17 17.13 -8.28
N GLY A 42 -7.73 16.18 -7.53
CA GLY A 42 -8.90 15.47 -8.00
C GLY A 42 -9.30 14.25 -7.20
N PHE A 43 -10.45 13.72 -7.59
CA PHE A 43 -10.94 12.46 -7.07
C PHE A 43 -10.17 11.29 -7.67
N VAL A 44 -9.98 10.27 -6.85
CA VAL A 44 -9.29 9.03 -7.21
C VAL A 44 -10.02 7.84 -6.58
N ALA A 45 -10.08 6.75 -7.33
CA ALA A 45 -10.45 5.44 -6.84
C ALA A 45 -9.24 4.50 -6.84
N LEU A 46 -9.14 3.65 -5.83
CA LEU A 46 -8.16 2.58 -5.71
C LEU A 46 -8.89 1.27 -5.51
N ALA A 47 -8.54 0.27 -6.31
CA ALA A 47 -8.92 -1.12 -6.08
C ALA A 47 -7.67 -1.92 -5.78
N SER A 48 -7.71 -2.78 -4.76
CA SER A 48 -6.57 -3.63 -4.40
C SER A 48 -7.01 -5.02 -3.95
N LEU A 49 -6.14 -5.99 -4.24
CA LEU A 49 -6.20 -7.37 -3.76
C LEU A 49 -4.85 -7.69 -3.10
N GLY A 50 -4.91 -8.43 -2.00
CA GLY A 50 -3.74 -8.82 -1.24
C GLY A 50 -3.80 -10.28 -0.83
N GLY A 51 -2.64 -10.91 -0.72
CA GLY A 51 -2.51 -12.32 -0.36
C GLY A 51 -1.17 -12.57 0.31
N GLY A 52 -1.18 -13.27 1.44
CA GLY A 52 0.04 -13.58 2.16
C GLY A 52 -0.06 -14.79 3.07
N HIS A 53 1.08 -15.18 3.61
CA HIS A 53 1.16 -16.20 4.64
C HIS A 53 2.10 -15.80 5.77
N ARG A 54 1.79 -16.27 6.97
CA ARG A 54 2.55 -16.08 8.20
C ARG A 54 2.69 -17.42 8.91
N ASP A 55 3.91 -17.72 9.35
CA ASP A 55 4.16 -18.82 10.27
C ASP A 55 3.88 -18.37 11.71
N GLU A 56 3.04 -19.14 12.41
CA GLU A 56 2.69 -18.98 13.81
C GLU A 56 3.26 -20.17 14.60
N ARG A 57 4.01 -19.89 15.67
CA ARG A 57 4.38 -20.93 16.64
C ARG A 57 3.22 -21.09 17.63
N GLY A 58 2.45 -22.17 17.49
CA GLY A 58 1.48 -22.58 18.50
C GLY A 58 2.14 -23.23 19.71
N SER A 59 1.40 -23.39 20.80
CA SER A 59 1.86 -24.04 22.03
C SER A 59 2.17 -25.54 21.87
N THR A 60 1.64 -26.18 20.82
CA THR A 60 1.78 -27.63 20.58
C THR A 60 2.25 -27.99 19.18
N ALA A 61 2.09 -27.12 18.18
CA ALA A 61 2.56 -27.35 16.80
C ALA A 61 2.74 -26.04 16.04
N ALA A 62 3.55 -26.08 14.96
CA ALA A 62 3.60 -25.01 13.98
C ALA A 62 2.25 -24.87 13.26
N ARG A 63 1.80 -23.62 13.07
CA ARG A 63 0.55 -23.25 12.42
C ARG A 63 0.88 -22.25 11.32
N GLN A 64 0.31 -22.41 10.14
CA GLN A 64 0.44 -21.42 9.07
C GLN A 64 -0.88 -20.72 8.88
N ARG A 65 -0.84 -19.39 8.73
CA ARG A 65 -2.00 -18.56 8.47
C ARG A 65 -1.86 -17.95 7.10
N TYR A 66 -2.85 -18.18 6.25
CA TYR A 66 -3.00 -17.55 4.95
C TYR A 66 -4.05 -16.46 5.05
N THR A 67 -3.74 -15.29 4.52
CA THR A 67 -4.64 -14.13 4.54
C THR A 67 -4.85 -13.67 3.11
N ALA A 68 -6.12 -13.53 2.70
CA ALA A 68 -6.52 -12.85 1.48
C ALA A 68 -7.28 -11.58 1.85
N SER A 69 -7.01 -10.48 1.16
CA SER A 69 -7.68 -9.21 1.39
C SER A 69 -8.11 -8.57 0.08
N ALA A 70 -9.19 -7.79 0.11
CA ALA A 70 -9.62 -6.94 -0.99
C ALA A 70 -10.06 -5.59 -0.43
N ALA A 71 -9.82 -4.51 -1.17
CA ALA A 71 -10.34 -3.20 -0.80
C ALA A 71 -10.67 -2.37 -2.04
N LEU A 72 -11.73 -1.58 -1.92
CA LEU A 72 -12.11 -0.55 -2.88
C LEU A 72 -12.24 0.75 -2.11
N VAL A 73 -11.37 1.71 -2.35
CA VAL A 73 -11.39 3.00 -1.65
C VAL A 73 -11.47 4.15 -2.65
N VAL A 74 -12.15 5.21 -2.25
CA VAL A 74 -12.28 6.44 -3.01
C VAL A 74 -11.84 7.61 -2.16
N GLY A 75 -11.38 8.67 -2.78
CA GLY A 75 -10.99 9.87 -2.05
C GLY A 75 -10.39 10.92 -2.94
N TYR A 76 -9.54 11.75 -2.35
CA TYR A 76 -9.04 12.96 -3.00
C TYR A 76 -7.53 13.07 -2.85
N GLN A 77 -6.88 13.61 -3.87
CA GLN A 77 -5.47 13.96 -3.87
C GLN A 77 -5.32 15.47 -4.02
N TRP A 78 -4.45 16.06 -3.20
CA TRP A 78 -4.08 17.47 -3.19
C TRP A 78 -2.61 17.60 -3.59
N PHE A 79 -2.34 18.42 -4.58
CA PHE A 79 -1.04 18.76 -5.11
C PHE A 79 -0.62 20.12 -4.56
N PHE A 80 0.62 20.18 -4.15
CA PHE A 80 1.31 21.35 -3.66
C PHE A 80 2.64 21.46 -4.40
N ASP A 81 3.26 22.63 -4.37
CA ASP A 81 4.58 22.83 -5.00
C ASP A 81 5.65 21.87 -4.44
N TRP A 82 5.49 21.45 -3.18
CA TRP A 82 6.40 20.54 -2.50
C TRP A 82 6.02 19.07 -2.64
N GLY A 83 4.85 18.70 -3.18
CA GLY A 83 4.42 17.30 -3.24
C GLY A 83 2.93 17.06 -3.30
N VAL A 84 2.52 15.86 -2.90
CA VAL A 84 1.14 15.38 -2.96
C VAL A 84 0.73 14.80 -1.63
N VAL A 85 -0.49 15.09 -1.20
CA VAL A 85 -1.17 14.42 -0.10
C VAL A 85 -2.42 13.77 -0.64
N ALA A 86 -2.77 12.58 -0.18
CA ALA A 86 -4.01 11.94 -0.53
C ALA A 86 -4.65 11.22 0.66
N ALA A 87 -5.97 11.19 0.66
CA ALA A 87 -6.75 10.48 1.65
C ALA A 87 -7.89 9.72 0.97
N TYR A 88 -8.08 8.47 1.36
CA TYR A 88 -9.03 7.54 0.78
C TYR A 88 -9.79 6.79 1.87
N ALA A 89 -11.04 6.46 1.57
CA ALA A 89 -11.89 5.64 2.42
C ALA A 89 -12.77 4.71 1.58
N GLY A 90 -13.11 3.54 2.10
CA GLY A 90 -14.06 2.65 1.45
C GLY A 90 -14.11 1.26 2.06
N PRO A 91 -14.89 0.34 1.47
CA PRO A 91 -15.00 -1.02 1.96
C PRO A 91 -13.70 -1.82 1.79
N GLU A 92 -13.48 -2.72 2.73
CA GLU A 92 -12.51 -3.81 2.62
C GLU A 92 -13.11 -5.14 3.07
N GLY A 93 -12.47 -6.22 2.66
CA GLY A 93 -12.79 -7.57 3.09
C GLY A 93 -11.51 -8.36 3.32
N VAL A 94 -11.51 -9.19 4.36
CA VAL A 94 -10.42 -10.09 4.71
C VAL A 94 -10.97 -11.49 4.88
N ARG A 95 -10.22 -12.48 4.40
CA ARG A 95 -10.51 -13.89 4.63
C ARG A 95 -9.23 -14.59 5.04
N GLU A 96 -9.32 -15.40 6.08
CA GLU A 96 -8.18 -16.11 6.62
C GLU A 96 -8.38 -17.63 6.52
N MET A 97 -7.28 -18.35 6.34
CA MET A 97 -7.24 -19.80 6.37
C MET A 97 -6.08 -20.25 7.23
N VAL A 98 -6.30 -21.28 8.01
CA VAL A 98 -5.35 -21.79 8.99
C VAL A 98 -5.00 -23.21 8.60
N LEU A 99 -3.72 -23.46 8.41
CA LEU A 99 -3.18 -24.81 8.24
C LEU A 99 -2.46 -25.21 9.53
N ASP A 100 -2.93 -26.29 10.14
CA ASP A 100 -2.28 -26.90 11.31
C ASP A 100 -2.19 -28.43 11.14
N GLY A 101 -1.73 -29.14 12.18
CA GLY A 101 -1.60 -30.60 12.16
C GLY A 101 -2.91 -31.38 11.95
N ARG A 102 -4.08 -30.72 11.96
CA ARG A 102 -5.40 -31.32 11.70
C ARG A 102 -5.91 -31.04 10.29
N GLY A 103 -5.25 -30.16 9.53
CA GLY A 103 -5.61 -29.81 8.16
C GLY A 103 -5.88 -28.32 7.96
N LEU A 104 -6.48 -27.99 6.82
CA LEU A 104 -6.79 -26.61 6.43
C LEU A 104 -8.20 -26.22 6.89
N SER A 105 -8.31 -25.17 7.69
CA SER A 105 -9.58 -24.61 8.17
C SER A 105 -9.74 -23.17 7.68
N ALA A 106 -10.82 -22.88 6.94
CA ALA A 106 -11.16 -21.51 6.58
C ALA A 106 -11.90 -20.82 7.73
N LEU A 107 -11.48 -19.60 8.07
CA LEU A 107 -12.19 -18.73 9.00
C LEU A 107 -13.28 -17.95 8.27
N GLU A 108 -14.22 -17.40 9.04
CA GLU A 108 -15.26 -16.55 8.50
C GLU A 108 -14.66 -15.30 7.84
N PRO A 109 -15.16 -14.89 6.65
CA PRO A 109 -14.72 -13.65 6.04
C PRO A 109 -15.26 -12.45 6.82
N HIS A 110 -14.41 -11.45 7.05
CA HIS A 110 -14.78 -10.21 7.70
C HIS A 110 -14.84 -9.09 6.66
N LEU A 111 -15.89 -8.26 6.75
CA LEU A 111 -16.03 -7.04 5.98
C LEU A 111 -15.85 -5.84 6.90
N GLY A 112 -15.27 -4.78 6.38
CA GLY A 112 -14.96 -3.59 7.17
C GLY A 112 -14.79 -2.35 6.33
N LEU A 113 -14.31 -1.30 6.99
CA LEU A 113 -13.94 -0.04 6.39
C LEU A 113 -12.43 0.12 6.44
N ARG A 114 -11.88 0.61 5.33
CA ARG A 114 -10.48 0.98 5.19
C ARG A 114 -10.34 2.48 5.04
N LEU A 115 -9.40 3.04 5.78
CA LEU A 115 -8.87 4.38 5.60
C LEU A 115 -7.43 4.27 5.11
N GLN A 116 -7.05 5.08 4.12
CA GLN A 116 -5.70 5.12 3.58
C GLN A 116 -5.25 6.55 3.35
N GLY A 117 -4.09 6.91 3.87
CA GLY A 117 -3.46 8.20 3.68
C GLY A 117 -2.08 8.06 3.04
N GLU A 118 -1.76 8.95 2.11
CA GLU A 118 -0.47 8.97 1.42
C GLU A 118 0.09 10.40 1.37
N ILE A 119 1.40 10.53 1.58
CA ILE A 119 2.15 11.77 1.41
C ILE A 119 3.36 11.42 0.56
N TRP A 120 3.56 12.20 -0.51
CA TRP A 120 4.74 12.15 -1.36
C TRP A 120 5.29 13.56 -1.49
N ALA A 121 6.34 13.87 -0.75
CA ALA A 121 6.95 15.19 -0.70
C ALA A 121 8.34 15.19 -1.34
N ARG A 122 8.65 16.23 -2.11
CA ARG A 122 10.00 16.60 -2.54
C ARG A 122 10.34 17.98 -1.97
N PRO A 123 10.70 18.08 -0.66
CA PRO A 123 10.96 19.37 -0.01
C PRO A 123 12.10 20.16 -0.68
N THR A 124 13.05 19.46 -1.28
CA THR A 124 14.13 20.01 -2.09
C THR A 124 14.30 19.17 -3.36
N THR A 125 15.07 19.67 -4.33
CA THR A 125 15.43 18.92 -5.54
C THR A 125 16.27 17.66 -5.27
N ALA A 126 16.82 17.53 -4.06
CA ALA A 126 17.70 16.44 -3.65
C ALA A 126 17.08 15.53 -2.58
N THR A 127 15.84 15.76 -2.15
CA THR A 127 15.22 14.99 -1.05
C THR A 127 13.83 14.51 -1.40
N LEU A 128 13.50 13.31 -0.96
CA LEU A 128 12.19 12.69 -1.08
C LEU A 128 11.72 12.26 0.31
N VAL A 129 10.47 12.57 0.67
CA VAL A 129 9.83 12.07 1.89
C VAL A 129 8.52 11.41 1.50
N GLN A 130 8.28 10.23 2.06
CA GLN A 130 7.12 9.42 1.75
C GLN A 130 6.50 8.90 3.03
N ALA A 131 5.22 9.18 3.23
CA ALA A 131 4.46 8.61 4.32
C ALA A 131 3.24 7.89 3.76
N SER A 132 2.93 6.73 4.31
CA SER A 132 1.72 6.00 3.98
C SER A 132 1.15 5.40 5.26
N ALA A 133 -0.16 5.46 5.42
CA ALA A 133 -0.86 4.83 6.52
C ALA A 133 -2.14 4.18 6.00
N VAL A 134 -2.44 2.99 6.50
CA VAL A 134 -3.66 2.24 6.22
C VAL A 134 -4.22 1.76 7.54
N ALA A 135 -5.49 2.05 7.80
CA ALA A 135 -6.22 1.49 8.93
C ALA A 135 -7.44 0.74 8.39
N GLY A 136 -7.72 -0.44 8.93
CA GLY A 136 -8.77 -1.33 8.44
C GLY A 136 -9.54 -2.00 9.57
N SER A 137 -10.86 -1.90 9.56
CA SER A 137 -11.73 -2.50 10.59
C SER A 137 -12.06 -3.97 10.33
N ALA A 138 -11.75 -4.54 9.16
CA ALA A 138 -12.01 -5.98 8.91
C ALA A 138 -11.10 -6.90 9.74
N HIS A 139 -9.95 -6.38 10.18
CA HIS A 139 -8.96 -7.11 10.98
C HIS A 139 -8.44 -6.27 12.17
N ASP A 140 -9.12 -5.16 12.49
CA ASP A 140 -8.67 -4.13 13.45
C ASP A 140 -7.18 -3.81 13.30
N SER A 141 -6.78 -3.54 12.06
CA SER A 141 -5.38 -3.42 11.67
C SER A 141 -4.97 -2.01 11.34
N VAL A 142 -3.71 -1.70 11.63
CA VAL A 142 -3.04 -0.48 11.22
C VAL A 142 -1.68 -0.81 10.64
N TRP A 143 -1.38 -0.22 9.49
CA TRP A 143 -0.08 -0.25 8.84
C TRP A 143 0.38 1.17 8.59
N ALA A 144 1.63 1.47 8.85
CA ALA A 144 2.22 2.77 8.55
C ALA A 144 3.64 2.61 8.04
N ARG A 145 4.06 3.54 7.18
CA ARG A 145 5.40 3.58 6.62
C ARG A 145 5.87 5.01 6.46
N LEU A 146 7.11 5.27 6.83
CA LEU A 146 7.80 6.53 6.61
C LEU A 146 9.16 6.25 5.96
N ALA A 147 9.41 6.92 4.85
CA ALA A 147 10.65 6.81 4.09
C ALA A 147 11.22 8.22 3.84
N TRP A 148 12.51 8.38 4.11
CA TRP A 148 13.26 9.58 3.75
C TRP A 148 14.39 9.19 2.80
N GLY A 149 14.46 9.81 1.63
CA GLY A 149 15.47 9.56 0.62
C GLY A 149 16.26 10.83 0.28
N CYS A 150 17.56 10.66 0.08
CA CYS A 150 18.42 11.65 -0.56
C CYS A 150 18.72 11.20 -1.99
N ARG A 151 18.79 12.14 -2.92
CA ARG A 151 19.07 11.85 -4.32
C ARG A 151 20.52 11.39 -4.47
N LEU A 152 20.71 10.20 -5.02
CA LEU A 152 21.99 9.67 -5.47
C LEU A 152 21.83 9.24 -6.93
N TRP A 153 22.47 10.00 -7.83
CA TRP A 153 22.24 9.89 -9.28
C TRP A 153 20.77 10.17 -9.66
N ASP A 154 20.09 9.19 -10.24
CA ASP A 154 18.69 9.27 -10.68
C ASP A 154 17.72 8.57 -9.72
N THR A 155 18.19 8.16 -8.54
CA THR A 155 17.41 7.41 -7.55
C THR A 155 17.45 8.13 -6.19
N TYR A 156 16.39 7.96 -5.40
CA TYR A 156 16.39 8.39 -4.00
C TYR A 156 16.72 7.21 -3.10
N LEU A 157 17.76 7.35 -2.28
CA LEU A 157 18.20 6.34 -1.32
C LEU A 157 18.12 6.90 0.10
N GLY A 158 17.66 6.09 1.05
CA GLY A 158 17.72 6.48 2.45
C GLY A 158 16.92 5.56 3.37
N PRO A 159 16.79 5.94 4.65
CA PRO A 159 16.13 5.11 5.64
C PRO A 159 14.63 4.99 5.41
N GLU A 160 14.09 3.85 5.85
CA GLU A 160 12.66 3.57 5.90
C GLU A 160 12.31 2.88 7.20
N VAL A 161 11.18 3.26 7.78
CA VAL A 161 10.56 2.55 8.89
C VAL A 161 9.13 2.19 8.50
N ALA A 162 8.72 0.97 8.82
CA ALA A 162 7.35 0.52 8.68
C ALA A 162 6.88 -0.12 9.99
N ALA A 163 5.59 -0.03 10.28
CA ALA A 163 4.96 -0.67 11.41
C ALA A 163 3.61 -1.27 11.00
N TYR A 164 3.26 -2.39 11.60
CA TYR A 164 1.99 -3.09 11.44
C TYR A 164 1.52 -3.57 12.82
N ALA A 165 0.22 -3.43 13.08
CA ALA A 165 -0.43 -4.06 14.21
C ALA A 165 -1.85 -4.51 13.82
N ASP A 166 -2.35 -5.57 14.45
CA ASP A 166 -3.71 -6.06 14.24
C ASP A 166 -4.42 -6.47 15.53
N GLY A 167 -5.73 -6.75 15.42
CA GLY A 167 -6.58 -7.20 16.51
C GLY A 167 -6.20 -8.58 17.09
N THR A 168 -5.37 -9.37 16.40
CA THR A 168 -4.85 -10.65 16.93
C THR A 168 -3.70 -10.45 17.93
N GLY A 169 -3.26 -9.20 18.10
CA GLY A 169 -2.11 -8.84 18.93
C GLY A 169 -0.77 -8.99 18.20
N TYR A 170 -0.77 -9.33 16.91
CA TYR A 170 0.45 -9.37 16.12
C TYR A 170 0.93 -7.94 15.84
N ARG A 171 2.22 -7.74 16.03
CA ARG A 171 2.91 -6.47 15.80
C ARG A 171 4.20 -6.73 15.05
N LYS A 172 4.43 -5.95 14.01
CA LYS A 172 5.63 -5.99 13.20
C LYS A 172 6.11 -4.56 12.98
N TRP A 173 7.41 -4.42 12.89
CA TRP A 173 8.12 -3.18 12.68
C TRP A 173 9.35 -3.54 11.88
N ASN A 174 9.61 -2.75 10.84
CA ASN A 174 10.75 -2.91 9.96
C ASN A 174 11.56 -1.62 10.01
N LEU A 175 12.88 -1.73 10.08
CA LEU A 175 13.80 -0.62 9.88
C LEU A 175 14.78 -1.02 8.77
N GLY A 176 14.88 -0.21 7.74
CA GLY A 176 15.68 -0.54 6.58
C GLY A 176 16.12 0.65 5.76
N LEU A 177 16.62 0.32 4.58
CA LEU A 177 16.93 1.26 3.52
C LEU A 177 15.95 1.02 2.37
N HIS A 178 15.62 2.10 1.67
CA HIS A 178 14.87 2.04 0.43
C HIS A 178 15.65 2.69 -0.70
N GLY A 179 15.32 2.26 -1.92
CA GLY A 179 15.60 2.96 -3.15
C GLY A 179 14.32 3.19 -3.93
N THR A 180 14.08 4.43 -4.36
CA THR A 180 12.88 4.86 -5.08
C THR A 180 13.26 5.53 -6.40
N ASP A 181 12.37 5.41 -7.39
CA ASP A 181 12.51 5.96 -8.75
C ASP A 181 13.54 5.21 -9.62
N PHE A 182 13.63 3.88 -9.46
CA PHE A 182 14.33 3.05 -10.45
C PHE A 182 13.45 2.89 -11.69
N ALA A 183 13.82 3.50 -12.81
CA ALA A 183 13.15 3.29 -14.09
C ALA A 183 13.71 2.04 -14.80
N LEU A 184 12.88 1.01 -14.99
CA LEU A 184 13.20 -0.12 -15.87
C LEU A 184 12.18 -0.16 -17.02
N GLY A 185 12.57 0.38 -18.17
CA GLY A 185 11.67 0.57 -19.30
C GLY A 185 10.54 1.55 -18.96
N ARG A 186 9.29 1.08 -19.03
CA ARG A 186 8.08 1.88 -18.74
C ARG A 186 7.58 1.77 -17.29
N TYR A 187 8.34 1.11 -16.42
CA TYR A 187 7.94 0.81 -15.05
C TYR A 187 8.86 1.55 -14.07
N SER A 188 8.26 2.13 -13.03
CA SER A 188 8.99 2.70 -11.89
C SER A 188 8.94 1.72 -10.72
N PHE A 189 10.09 1.46 -10.12
CA PHE A 189 10.22 0.54 -8.99
C PHE A 189 10.67 1.27 -7.73
N ARG A 190 10.19 0.76 -6.61
CA ARG A 190 10.77 0.96 -5.28
C ARG A 190 11.19 -0.39 -4.74
N VAL A 191 12.37 -0.44 -4.13
CA VAL A 191 12.86 -1.62 -3.39
C VAL A 191 13.21 -1.17 -1.98
N SER A 192 12.81 -1.94 -0.98
CA SER A 192 13.17 -1.74 0.43
C SER A 192 13.81 -3.01 0.98
N ALA A 193 14.83 -2.88 1.82
CA ALA A 193 15.49 -3.99 2.51
C ALA A 193 15.86 -3.57 3.93
N GLY A 194 15.59 -4.42 4.92
CA GLY A 194 15.76 -4.08 6.33
C GLY A 194 15.55 -5.25 7.28
N LEU A 195 15.60 -4.94 8.57
CA LEU A 195 15.35 -5.85 9.70
C LEU A 195 13.95 -5.62 10.27
#